data_AF-A0A3N4AEJ9-F1
#
_entry.id   AF-A0A3N4AEJ9-F1
#
_cell.length_a   1.000
_cell.length_b   1.000
_cell.length_c   1.000
_cell.angle_alpha   90.00
_cell.angle_beta   90.00
_cell.angle_gamma   90.00
#
_symmetry.space_group_name_H-M   'P 1'
#
loop_
_entity.id
_entity.type
_entity.pdbx_description
1 polymer ?
#
loop_
_entity_poly.entity_id
_entity_poly.type
_entity_poly.pdbx_seq_one_letter_code
_entity_poly.pdbx_strand_id
1 'polypeptide(L)' 'MKFSSDKDINRFAKHLVRHGWRFKQGRKHGKLLPPESPEMVVIPSTPSKKRALQEMESTVKRIACRG' A
#
# COMPACT_ATOMS: atom_id res chain seq x y z
N MET A 1 -12.43 4.14 -6.30
CA MET A 1 -11.61 4.50 -5.13
C MET A 1 -10.21 4.91 -5.58
N LYS A 2 -9.69 6.03 -5.07
CA LYS A 2 -8.34 6.54 -5.36
C LYS A 2 -7.54 6.54 -4.06
N PHE A 3 -6.43 5.82 -4.03
CA PHE A 3 -5.56 5.66 -2.85
C PHE A 3 -4.34 6.57 -2.91
N SER A 4 -3.83 6.83 -4.12
CA SER A 4 -2.70 7.72 -4.39
C SER A 4 -2.94 8.55 -5.66
N SER A 5 -2.26 9.68 -5.77
CA SER A 5 -2.18 10.46 -7.01
C SER A 5 -1.32 9.79 -8.08
N ASP A 6 -0.38 8.94 -7.68
CA ASP A 6 0.43 8.13 -8.59
C ASP A 6 -0.39 6.94 -9.11
N LYS A 7 -0.40 6.78 -10.44
CA LYS A 7 -1.23 5.78 -11.12
C LYS A 7 -0.80 4.35 -10.81
N ASP A 8 0.50 4.13 -10.63
CA ASP A 8 1.08 2.80 -10.45
C ASP A 8 0.91 2.36 -8.99
N ILE A 9 1.15 3.25 -8.02
CA ILE A 9 0.82 3.01 -6.60
C ILE A 9 -0.68 2.79 -6.43
N ASN A 10 -1.51 3.59 -7.09
CA ASN A 10 -2.96 3.43 -7.00
C ASN A 10 -3.44 2.09 -7.59
N ARG A 11 -2.81 1.62 -8.68
CA ARG A 11 -3.11 0.31 -9.28
C ARG A 11 -2.66 -0.82 -8.35
N PHE A 12 -1.47 -0.73 -7.80
CA PHE A 12 -0.94 -1.72 -6.86
C PHE A 12 -1.78 -1.81 -5.59
N ALA A 13 -2.17 -0.68 -5.01
CA ALA A 13 -3.06 -0.64 -3.85
C ALA A 13 -4.43 -1.28 -4.14
N LYS A 14 -5.02 -1.00 -5.31
CA LYS A 14 -6.27 -1.66 -5.74
C LYS A 14 -6.10 -3.18 -5.83
N HIS A 15 -4.98 -3.65 -6.38
CA HIS A 15 -4.70 -5.07 -6.48
C HIS A 15 -4.65 -5.72 -5.08
N LEU A 16 -3.92 -5.13 -4.13
CA LEU A 16 -3.86 -5.64 -2.76
C LEU A 16 -5.23 -5.68 -2.09
N VAL A 17 -6.03 -4.62 -2.23
CA VAL A 17 -7.39 -4.60 -1.65
C VAL A 17 -8.28 -5.70 -2.23
N ARG A 18 -8.14 -6.01 -3.52
CA ARG A 18 -8.84 -7.15 -4.14
C ARG A 18 -8.38 -8.50 -3.59
N HIS A 19 -7.13 -8.60 -3.13
CA HIS A 19 -6.57 -9.79 -2.48
C HIS A 19 -6.82 -9.82 -0.95
N GLY A 20 -7.82 -9.07 -0.46
CA GLY A 20 -8.24 -9.13 0.94
C GLY A 20 -7.54 -8.15 1.87
N TRP A 21 -6.66 -7.29 1.36
CA TRP A 21 -6.07 -6.22 2.16
C TRP A 21 -7.11 -5.14 2.48
N ARG A 22 -7.07 -4.61 3.70
CA ARG A 22 -7.97 -3.56 4.15
C ARG A 22 -7.31 -2.20 4.02
N PHE A 23 -7.97 -1.29 3.30
CA PHE A 23 -7.52 0.09 3.24
C PHE A 23 -8.10 0.92 4.38
N LYS A 24 -7.25 1.71 5.03
CA LYS A 24 -7.63 2.69 6.06
C LYS A 24 -7.11 4.07 5.66
N GLN A 25 -8.03 5.00 5.43
CA GLN A 25 -7.69 6.39 5.15
C GLN A 25 -7.18 7.07 6.43
N GLY A 26 -5.97 7.63 6.39
CA GLY A 26 -5.46 8.54 7.42
C GLY A 26 -5.63 10.01 7.01
N ARG A 27 -5.22 10.94 7.89
CA ARG A 27 -5.31 12.39 7.64
C ARG A 27 -4.50 12.87 6.43
N LYS A 28 -3.26 12.39 6.28
CA LYS A 28 -2.35 12.76 5.17
C LYS A 28 -2.05 11.61 4.19
N HIS A 29 -2.01 10.38 4.69
CA HIS A 29 -1.62 9.19 3.94
C HIS A 29 -2.59 8.06 4.24
N GLY A 30 -2.83 7.22 3.24
CA GLY A 30 -3.57 5.98 3.42
C GLY A 30 -2.69 4.90 4.03
N LYS A 31 -3.32 3.85 4.55
CA LYS A 31 -2.63 2.64 5.02
C LYS A 31 -3.33 1.42 4.46
N LEU A 32 -2.56 0.40 4.09
CA LEU A 32 -3.04 -0.93 3.76
C LEU A 32 -2.66 -1.89 4.89
N LEU A 33 -3.63 -2.67 5.32
CA LEU A 33 -3.51 -3.67 6.36
C LEU A 33 -3.68 -5.05 5.70
N PRO A 34 -2.71 -5.96 5.80
CA PRO A 34 -2.87 -7.33 5.35
C PRO A 34 -3.90 -8.06 6.22
N PRO A 35 -4.55 -9.11 5.70
CA PRO A 35 -5.54 -9.88 6.46
C PRO A 35 -4.94 -10.67 7.62
N GLU A 36 -3.69 -11.13 7.49
CA GLU A 36 -3.08 -12.13 8.39
C GLU A 36 -1.90 -11.58 9.20
N SER A 37 -1.61 -10.28 9.12
CA SER A 37 -0.49 -9.68 9.85
C SER A 37 -0.89 -8.37 10.52
N PRO A 38 -0.36 -8.08 11.73
CA PRO A 38 -0.56 -6.79 12.39
C PRO A 38 0.26 -5.66 11.75
N GLU A 39 1.12 -5.96 10.78
CA GLU A 39 1.90 -4.95 10.07
C GLU A 39 1.03 -4.07 9.17
N MET A 40 1.59 -2.96 8.68
CA MET A 40 0.87 -2.02 7.82
C MET A 40 1.79 -1.43 6.76
N VAL A 41 1.23 -1.18 5.58
CA VAL A 41 1.93 -0.52 4.48
C VAL A 41 1.35 0.88 4.31
N VAL A 42 2.21 1.90 4.40
CA VAL A 42 1.79 3.29 4.21
C VAL A 42 1.68 3.59 2.72
N ILE A 43 0.53 4.13 2.30
CA ILE A 43 0.27 4.61 0.94
C ILE A 43 0.55 6.12 0.90
N PRO A 44 1.62 6.58 0.25
CA PRO A 44 1.83 8.00 0.04
C PRO A 44 0.75 8.55 -0.90
N SER A 45 0.08 9.61 -0.48
CA SER A 45 -0.95 10.27 -1.31
C SER A 45 -0.36 11.03 -2.49
N THR A 46 0.85 11.59 -2.33
CA THR A 46 1.62 12.25 -3.39
C THR A 46 3.08 11.86 -3.26
N PRO A 47 3.52 10.75 -3.88
CA PRO A 47 4.92 10.36 -3.86
C PRO A 47 5.73 11.36 -4.72
N SER A 48 6.66 12.07 -4.10
CA SER A 48 7.67 12.85 -4.84
C SER A 48 8.87 11.99 -5.29
N LYS A 49 8.95 10.76 -4.77
CA LYS A 49 10.07 9.84 -5.00
C LYS A 49 9.76 8.89 -6.15
N LYS A 50 10.62 8.87 -7.19
CA LYS A 50 10.54 7.94 -8.33
C LYS A 50 10.51 6.46 -7.93
N ARG A 51 11.04 6.10 -6.75
CA ARG A 51 11.12 4.72 -6.24
C ARG A 51 10.04 4.35 -5.21
N ALA A 52 9.05 5.20 -4.98
CA ALA A 52 8.03 4.95 -3.97
C ALA A 52 7.25 3.64 -4.19
N LEU A 53 7.00 3.28 -5.47
CA LEU A 53 6.38 2.00 -5.80
C LEU A 53 7.26 0.80 -5.41
N GLN A 54 8.56 0.84 -5.75
CA GLN A 54 9.50 -0.24 -5.44
C GLN A 54 9.67 -0.43 -3.92
N GLU A 55 9.74 0.66 -3.17
CA GLU A 55 9.78 0.61 -1.69
C GLU A 55 8.51 -0.03 -1.13
N MET A 56 7.35 0.34 -1.69
CA MET A 56 6.06 -0.24 -1.29
C MET A 56 5.98 -1.73 -1.61
N GLU A 57 6.35 -2.16 -2.82
CA GLU A 57 6.39 -3.56 -3.24
C GLU A 57 7.32 -4.40 -2.35
N SER A 58 8.52 -3.90 -2.07
CA SER A 58 9.48 -4.56 -1.19
C SER A 58 8.92 -4.73 0.23
N THR A 59 8.21 -3.72 0.73
CA THR A 59 7.54 -3.77 2.04
C THR A 59 6.43 -4.82 2.06
N VAL A 60 5.57 -4.84 1.04
CA VAL A 60 4.50 -5.84 0.90
C VAL A 60 5.10 -7.25 0.84
N LYS A 61 6.15 -7.45 0.05
CA LYS A 61 6.82 -8.75 -0.07
C LYS A 61 7.40 -9.22 1.27
N ARG A 62 8.01 -8.32 2.04
CA ARG A 62 8.52 -8.66 3.39
C ARG A 62 7.40 -9.09 4.33
N ILE A 63 6.26 -8.41 4.30
CA ILE A 63 5.11 -8.74 5.15
C ILE A 63 4.53 -10.09 4.72
N ALA A 64 4.39 -10.33 3.42
CA ALA A 64 3.86 -11.58 2.89
C ALA A 64 4.77 -12.80 3.19
N CYS A 65 6.09 -12.63 3.23
CA CYS A 65 7.01 -13.71 3.60
C CYS A 65 7.12 -13.96 5.12
N ARG A 66 6.54 -13.11 5.97
CA ARG A 66 6.57 -13.25 7.44
C ARG A 66 5.32 -13.90 8.02
N GLY A 67 4.25 -14.02 7.21
CA GLY A 67 3.01 -14.72 7.56
C GLY A 67 3.08 -16.21 7.26
#